data_AF-R7UEX5-F1
#
_entry.id   AF-R7UEX5-F1
#
_cell.length_a   1.000
_cell.length_b   1.000
_cell.length_c   1.000
_cell.angle_alpha   90.00
_cell.angle_beta   90.00
_cell.angle_gamma   90.00
#
_symmetry.space_group_name_H-M   'P 1'
#
loop_
_entity.id
_entity.type
_entity.pdbx_description
1 polymer ?
#
loop_
_entity_poly.entity_id
_entity_poly.type
_entity_poly.pdbx_seq_one_letter_code
_entity_poly.pdbx_strand_id
1 'polypeptide(L)'
;MKDLWVGLCVLTLSSVVANSCQLDTRMGTRGGLIAARADQCINTDMYAFHSPYGPGKFTNKCNIFVADVVRVAGGRVPDRPILFYFREANRVAYHEAYNLTCVPASKCIFLDRHSWRSPIGAGEWSNPNSVYLHRDPRWIRVDTPALGDVAGCKGHCAIVTGPGKTTSVGSIWVEKDDWGFRPGQNTVFWRYIGP
;
A
#
# COMPACT_ATOMS: atom_id res chain seq x y z
N MET A 1 45.96 34.85 -23.34
CA MET A 1 46.33 33.45 -23.64
C MET A 1 46.61 32.78 -22.30
N LYS A 2 45.78 31.89 -21.74
CA LYS A 2 44.75 31.00 -22.28
C LYS A 2 43.66 30.81 -21.24
N ASP A 3 42.41 30.86 -21.69
CA ASP A 3 41.22 30.48 -20.96
C ASP A 3 41.19 28.96 -20.75
N LEU A 4 40.88 28.52 -19.52
CA LEU A 4 40.51 27.13 -19.25
C LEU A 4 39.06 27.11 -18.77
N TRP A 5 38.21 26.55 -19.62
CA TRP A 5 36.79 26.33 -19.41
C TRP A 5 36.56 25.33 -18.28
N VAL A 6 35.90 25.76 -17.21
CA VAL A 6 35.28 24.85 -16.24
C VAL A 6 33.84 24.63 -16.71
N GLY A 7 33.63 23.52 -17.43
CA GLY A 7 32.29 23.04 -17.78
C GLY A 7 31.55 22.57 -16.53
N LEU A 8 30.78 23.47 -15.92
CA LEU A 8 29.86 23.14 -14.84
C LEU A 8 28.66 22.39 -15.45
N CYS A 9 28.61 21.09 -15.18
CA CYS A 9 27.47 20.24 -15.50
C CYS A 9 26.27 20.68 -14.63
N VAL A 10 25.44 21.59 -15.16
CA VAL A 10 24.16 21.96 -14.55
C VAL A 10 23.16 20.84 -14.82
N LEU A 11 23.26 19.77 -14.04
CA LEU A 11 22.14 18.85 -13.88
C LEU A 11 21.05 19.61 -13.08
N THR A 12 19.90 19.78 -13.73
CA THR A 12 18.76 20.58 -13.29
C THR A 12 18.25 20.18 -11.90
N LEU A 13 18.58 20.99 -10.88
CA LEU A 13 17.99 20.98 -9.54
C LEU A 13 16.46 21.16 -9.55
N SER A 14 15.89 21.66 -10.65
CA SER A 14 14.44 21.89 -10.79
C SER A 14 13.60 20.61 -10.65
N SER A 15 14.14 19.44 -11.00
CA SER A 15 13.41 18.16 -10.94
C SER A 15 13.30 17.59 -9.52
N VAL A 16 14.30 17.83 -8.66
CA VAL A 16 14.30 17.34 -7.27
C VAL A 16 13.38 18.20 -6.40
N VAL A 17 13.34 19.51 -6.63
CA VAL A 17 12.49 20.44 -5.85
C VAL A 17 11.01 20.29 -6.23
N ALA A 18 10.68 20.02 -7.50
CA ALA A 18 9.30 19.77 -7.93
C ALA A 18 8.71 18.49 -7.31
N ASN A 19 9.50 17.42 -7.20
CA ASN A 19 9.07 16.17 -6.55
C ASN A 19 8.86 16.34 -5.04
N SER A 20 9.69 17.15 -4.38
CA SER A 20 9.54 17.45 -2.95
C SER A 20 8.25 18.22 -2.63
N CYS A 21 7.87 19.20 -3.47
CA CYS A 21 6.65 20.01 -3.26
C CYS A 21 5.35 19.22 -3.57
N GLN A 22 5.39 18.27 -4.52
CA GLN A 22 4.26 17.37 -4.79
C GLN A 22 4.06 16.28 -3.73
N LEU A 23 5.14 15.81 -3.08
CA LEU A 23 5.05 14.92 -1.93
C LEU A 23 4.42 15.64 -0.72
N ASP A 24 4.79 16.89 -0.48
CA ASP A 24 4.30 17.70 0.63
C ASP A 24 2.78 17.97 0.53
N THR A 25 2.30 18.36 -0.65
CA THR A 25 0.86 18.56 -0.90
C THR A 25 0.04 17.27 -0.90
N ARG A 26 0.60 16.13 -1.34
CA ARG A 26 -0.06 14.82 -1.22
C ARG A 26 -0.18 14.38 0.24
N MET A 27 0.87 14.55 1.04
CA MET A 27 0.85 14.14 2.45
C MET A 27 -0.10 14.96 3.33
N GLY A 28 -0.59 16.12 2.86
CA GLY A 28 -1.57 16.95 3.56
C GLY A 28 -2.94 16.30 3.79
N THR A 29 -3.21 15.13 3.18
CA THR A 29 -4.46 14.37 3.38
C THR A 29 -4.18 12.94 3.81
N ARG A 30 -5.11 12.31 4.56
CA ARG A 30 -5.03 10.89 4.93
C ARG A 30 -4.89 10.00 3.70
N GLY A 31 -5.70 10.25 2.67
CA GLY A 31 -5.65 9.50 1.41
C GLY A 31 -4.31 9.66 0.68
N GLY A 32 -3.77 10.87 0.62
CA GLY A 32 -2.46 11.08 0.01
C GLY A 32 -1.30 10.48 0.81
N LEU A 33 -1.38 10.39 2.14
CA LEU A 33 -0.41 9.61 2.94
C LEU A 33 -0.48 8.11 2.62
N ILE A 34 -1.68 7.53 2.55
CA ILE A 34 -1.87 6.13 2.14
C ILE A 34 -1.28 5.89 0.75
N ALA A 35 -1.57 6.77 -0.21
CA ALA A 35 -1.03 6.68 -1.56
C ALA A 35 0.50 6.79 -1.60
N ALA A 36 1.09 7.72 -0.84
CA ALA A 36 2.53 7.88 -0.76
C ALA A 36 3.21 6.64 -0.17
N ARG A 37 2.61 6.01 0.85
CA ARG A 37 3.11 4.75 1.44
C ARG A 37 2.99 3.58 0.47
N ALA A 38 1.95 3.52 -0.35
CA ALA A 38 1.82 2.51 -1.41
C ALA A 38 2.95 2.67 -2.44
N ASP A 39 3.16 3.89 -2.94
CA ASP A 39 4.20 4.20 -3.94
C ASP A 39 5.62 3.88 -3.44
N GLN A 40 5.89 3.98 -2.14
CA GLN A 40 7.19 3.60 -1.55
C GLN A 40 7.54 2.12 -1.71
N CYS A 41 6.57 1.24 -1.95
CA CYS A 41 6.81 -0.18 -2.11
C CYS A 41 6.95 -0.62 -3.58
N ILE A 42 6.84 0.29 -4.55
CA ILE A 42 7.06 -0.03 -5.98
C ILE A 42 8.43 -0.69 -6.17
N ASN A 43 8.49 -1.71 -7.03
CA ASN A 43 9.66 -2.56 -7.32
C ASN A 43 10.14 -3.41 -6.14
N THR A 44 9.35 -3.54 -5.07
CA THR A 44 9.63 -4.51 -4.00
C THR A 44 8.92 -5.82 -4.27
N ASP A 45 9.55 -6.94 -3.93
CA ASP A 45 8.98 -8.29 -4.02
C ASP A 45 8.26 -8.70 -2.73
N MET A 46 8.20 -7.82 -1.72
CA MET A 46 7.71 -8.14 -0.38
C MET A 46 6.31 -8.76 -0.38
N TYR A 47 5.42 -8.33 -1.26
CA TYR A 47 4.04 -8.86 -1.34
C TYR A 47 3.83 -9.82 -2.49
N ALA A 48 4.86 -10.08 -3.29
CA ALA A 48 4.77 -10.91 -4.48
C ALA A 48 4.33 -12.34 -4.16
N PHE A 49 3.91 -13.04 -5.21
CA PHE A 49 3.37 -14.40 -5.13
C PHE A 49 4.31 -15.36 -4.38
N HIS A 50 5.61 -15.27 -4.67
CA HIS A 50 6.66 -16.11 -4.08
C HIS A 50 7.23 -15.59 -2.76
N SER A 51 6.82 -14.40 -2.30
CA SER A 51 7.36 -13.83 -1.08
C SER A 51 7.07 -14.69 0.16
N PRO A 52 8.03 -14.82 1.10
CA PRO A 52 7.80 -15.44 2.40
C PRO A 52 7.09 -14.51 3.41
N TYR A 53 6.81 -13.27 3.03
CA TYR A 53 6.15 -12.28 3.90
C TYR A 53 4.66 -12.61 4.10
N GLY A 54 4.18 -12.63 5.34
CA GLY A 54 2.77 -12.90 5.64
C GLY A 54 2.32 -14.36 5.42
N PRO A 55 1.04 -14.67 5.70
CA PRO A 55 0.50 -16.01 5.57
C PRO A 55 0.33 -16.45 4.10
N GLY A 56 0.52 -17.75 3.86
CA GLY A 56 0.30 -18.40 2.57
C GLY A 56 1.51 -18.34 1.63
N LYS A 57 1.95 -19.51 1.15
CA LYS A 57 2.93 -19.61 0.05
C LYS A 57 2.16 -19.60 -1.28
N PHE A 58 2.75 -19.01 -2.32
CA PHE A 58 2.18 -19.06 -3.67
C PHE A 58 0.77 -18.46 -3.74
N THR A 59 0.60 -17.31 -3.10
CA THR A 59 -0.63 -16.52 -3.19
C THR A 59 -0.27 -15.04 -3.32
N ASN A 60 -1.05 -14.30 -4.11
CA ASN A 60 -0.89 -12.86 -4.25
C ASN A 60 -1.36 -12.17 -2.97
N LYS A 61 -0.46 -11.42 -2.33
CA LYS A 61 -0.68 -10.85 -0.98
C LYS A 61 -1.25 -9.43 -1.04
N CYS A 62 -2.09 -9.17 -2.04
CA CYS A 62 -2.66 -7.84 -2.30
C CYS A 62 -3.46 -7.29 -1.11
N ASN A 63 -4.21 -8.14 -0.40
CA ASN A 63 -4.96 -7.70 0.79
C ASN A 63 -4.05 -7.42 1.99
N ILE A 64 -2.91 -8.09 2.09
CA ILE A 64 -1.89 -7.82 3.12
C ILE A 64 -1.19 -6.50 2.80
N PHE A 65 -0.79 -6.29 1.54
CA PHE A 65 -0.26 -5.02 1.04
C PHE A 65 -1.15 -3.83 1.38
N VAL A 66 -2.43 -3.91 1.04
CA VAL A 66 -3.41 -2.84 1.38
C VAL A 66 -3.45 -2.62 2.89
N ALA A 67 -3.51 -3.69 3.68
CA ALA A 67 -3.60 -3.59 5.13
C ALA A 67 -2.38 -2.90 5.76
N ASP A 68 -1.18 -3.29 5.35
CA ASP A 68 0.06 -2.76 5.91
C ASP A 68 0.27 -1.31 5.49
N VAL A 69 0.04 -0.98 4.22
CA VAL A 69 0.13 0.41 3.74
C VAL A 69 -0.83 1.32 4.50
N VAL A 70 -2.08 0.90 4.69
CA VAL A 70 -3.07 1.69 5.44
C VAL A 70 -2.66 1.84 6.90
N ARG A 71 -2.22 0.76 7.56
CA ARG A 71 -1.79 0.80 8.98
C ARG A 71 -0.59 1.72 9.20
N VAL A 72 0.37 1.69 8.28
CA VAL A 72 1.58 2.54 8.32
C VAL A 72 1.23 4.00 8.10
N ALA A 73 0.22 4.28 7.30
CA ALA A 73 -0.34 5.61 7.16
C ALA A 73 -1.18 6.05 8.39
N GLY A 74 -1.19 5.28 9.48
CA GLY A 74 -1.97 5.55 10.69
C GLY A 74 -3.46 5.17 10.57
N GLY A 75 -3.81 4.46 9.51
CA GLY A 75 -5.16 3.98 9.27
C GLY A 75 -5.48 2.68 10.00
N ARG A 76 -6.73 2.22 9.87
CA ARG A 76 -7.19 0.95 10.43
C ARG A 76 -8.01 0.20 9.38
N VAL A 77 -7.76 -1.10 9.26
CA VAL A 77 -8.41 -1.99 8.31
C VAL A 77 -9.30 -2.99 9.05
N PRO A 78 -10.49 -3.33 8.53
CA PRO A 78 -11.30 -4.39 9.10
C PRO A 78 -10.55 -5.72 9.07
N ASP A 79 -10.56 -6.42 10.20
CA ASP A 79 -10.00 -7.77 10.29
C ASP A 79 -11.10 -8.81 10.20
N ARG A 80 -10.76 -9.99 9.68
CA ARG A 80 -11.63 -11.16 9.80
C ARG A 80 -11.67 -11.62 11.25
N PRO A 81 -12.84 -12.05 11.78
CA PRO A 81 -12.90 -12.67 13.09
C PRO A 81 -11.96 -13.89 13.11
N ILE A 82 -11.22 -14.05 14.22
CA ILE A 82 -10.37 -15.22 14.47
C ILE A 82 -11.30 -16.42 14.65
N LEU A 83 -11.60 -17.12 13.57
CA LEU A 83 -12.11 -18.49 13.60
C LEU A 83 -10.94 -19.39 13.17
N PHE A 84 -10.22 -19.89 14.18
CA PHE A 84 -9.22 -20.98 14.13
C PHE A 84 -8.13 -20.90 13.05
N TYR A 85 -7.11 -20.06 13.27
CA TYR A 85 -5.79 -20.18 12.64
C TYR A 85 -4.74 -20.64 13.68
N PHE A 86 -5.00 -21.77 14.34
CA PHE A 86 -3.96 -22.51 15.06
C PHE A 86 -3.64 -23.77 14.28
N ARG A 87 -2.64 -23.68 13.39
CA ARG A 87 -1.82 -24.83 13.03
C ARG A 87 -0.38 -24.38 12.83
N GLU A 88 0.42 -24.76 13.83
CA GLU A 88 1.88 -24.72 13.95
C GLU A 88 2.68 -23.76 13.07
N ALA A 89 3.06 -22.60 13.63
CA ALA A 89 4.30 -21.94 13.26
C ALA A 89 5.15 -21.78 14.53
N ASN A 90 6.23 -22.57 14.57
CA ASN A 90 7.15 -22.72 15.69
C ASN A 90 7.71 -21.39 16.21
N ARG A 91 7.76 -21.32 17.55
CA ARG A 91 8.57 -20.41 18.36
C ARG A 91 10.03 -20.37 17.88
N VAL A 92 10.51 -19.21 17.44
CA VAL A 92 11.85 -18.69 17.81
C VAL A 92 11.80 -17.15 17.79
N ALA A 93 12.17 -16.56 18.93
CA ALA A 93 12.67 -15.20 19.19
C ALA A 93 11.93 -13.99 18.57
N TYR A 94 11.19 -13.27 19.42
CA TYR A 94 10.73 -11.91 19.18
C TYR A 94 10.89 -11.09 20.45
N HIS A 95 11.87 -10.18 20.48
CA HIS A 95 11.90 -8.99 21.33
C HIS A 95 12.80 -7.96 20.65
N GLU A 96 12.39 -6.69 20.74
CA GLU A 96 13.05 -5.45 20.29
C GLU A 96 12.82 -5.00 18.84
N ALA A 97 11.88 -4.08 18.63
CA ALA A 97 12.09 -2.83 17.88
C ALA A 97 10.82 -1.93 17.93
N TYR A 98 10.61 -1.24 19.03
CA TYR A 98 9.90 0.04 19.03
C TYR A 98 10.92 1.15 19.27
N ASN A 99 11.66 1.52 18.22
CA ASN A 99 12.31 2.82 18.15
C ASN A 99 12.41 3.24 16.69
N LEU A 100 11.39 3.98 16.25
CA LEU A 100 11.28 4.61 14.95
C LEU A 100 12.22 5.82 14.90
N THR A 101 13.47 5.59 14.53
CA THR A 101 14.35 6.64 14.01
C THR A 101 15.07 6.14 12.76
N CYS A 102 14.83 6.83 11.65
CA CYS A 102 15.69 6.90 10.47
C CYS A 102 16.27 5.58 9.97
N VAL A 103 15.42 4.73 9.37
CA VAL A 103 15.88 3.66 8.47
C VAL A 103 15.77 4.18 7.04
N PRO A 104 16.82 4.08 6.20
CA PRO A 104 16.79 4.57 4.82
C PRO A 104 15.65 3.92 4.03
N ALA A 105 15.07 4.69 3.10
CA ALA A 105 13.90 4.36 2.28
C ALA A 105 14.05 3.14 1.34
N SER A 106 15.08 2.32 1.52
CA SER A 106 15.41 1.20 0.63
C SER A 106 14.78 -0.14 1.03
N LYS A 107 14.01 -0.22 2.12
CA LYS A 107 13.15 -1.39 2.42
C LYS A 107 11.86 -0.93 3.08
N CYS A 108 10.71 -1.23 2.47
CA CYS A 108 9.39 -1.18 3.13
C CYS A 108 9.40 -2.17 4.30
N ILE A 109 9.97 -1.82 5.46
CA ILE A 109 9.95 -2.69 6.64
C ILE A 109 8.73 -2.32 7.46
N PHE A 110 7.64 -3.08 7.30
CA PHE A 110 6.43 -2.92 8.11
C PHE A 110 6.33 -4.03 9.16
N LEU A 111 6.39 -3.55 10.41
CA LEU A 111 6.01 -4.06 11.73
C LEU A 111 5.95 -5.57 12.02
N ASP A 112 6.44 -5.86 13.22
CA ASP A 112 6.55 -7.12 13.96
C ASP A 112 5.30 -8.04 13.92
N ARG A 113 5.57 -9.34 13.82
CA ARG A 113 4.67 -10.48 13.58
C ARG A 113 3.87 -10.94 14.82
N HIS A 114 3.28 -10.06 15.61
CA HIS A 114 2.50 -10.51 16.78
C HIS A 114 0.99 -10.27 16.60
N SER A 115 0.30 -11.39 16.33
CA SER A 115 -1.14 -11.56 16.02
C SER A 115 -1.57 -11.18 14.59
N TRP A 116 -1.36 -12.10 13.64
CA TRP A 116 -2.00 -12.01 12.31
C TRP A 116 -3.51 -12.25 12.44
N ARG A 117 -4.25 -11.25 12.94
CA ARG A 117 -5.64 -11.07 12.53
C ARG A 117 -5.58 -10.84 11.03
N SER A 118 -6.05 -11.82 10.25
CA SER A 118 -6.02 -11.71 8.80
C SER A 118 -6.92 -10.54 8.39
N PRO A 119 -6.40 -9.52 7.69
CA PRO A 119 -7.25 -8.47 7.15
C PRO A 119 -8.31 -9.10 6.25
N ILE A 120 -9.41 -8.38 6.03
CA ILE A 120 -10.41 -8.81 5.05
C ILE A 120 -9.76 -9.11 3.69
N GLY A 121 -10.33 -10.09 2.99
CA GLY A 121 -9.77 -10.55 1.71
C GLY A 121 -9.97 -9.56 0.59
N ALA A 122 -9.22 -9.73 -0.49
CA ALA A 122 -9.45 -8.99 -1.73
C ALA A 122 -10.88 -9.20 -2.28
N GLY A 123 -11.51 -10.34 -1.98
CA GLY A 123 -12.93 -10.57 -2.27
C GLY A 123 -13.86 -9.60 -1.54
N GLU A 124 -13.57 -9.25 -0.29
CA GLU A 124 -14.35 -8.27 0.47
C GLU A 124 -14.10 -6.85 -0.05
N TRP A 125 -12.85 -6.49 -0.36
CA TRP A 125 -12.54 -5.23 -1.03
C TRP A 125 -13.25 -5.08 -2.38
N SER A 126 -13.43 -6.20 -3.11
CA SER A 126 -14.14 -6.25 -4.38
C SER A 126 -15.67 -6.33 -4.23
N ASN A 127 -16.19 -6.47 -3.01
CA ASN A 127 -17.61 -6.67 -2.76
C ASN A 127 -18.28 -5.34 -2.41
N PRO A 128 -19.16 -4.77 -3.27
CA PRO A 128 -19.84 -3.50 -2.98
C PRO A 128 -20.78 -3.58 -1.76
N ASN A 129 -21.12 -4.79 -1.33
CA ASN A 129 -21.97 -5.09 -0.17
C ASN A 129 -21.16 -5.76 0.96
N SER A 130 -19.85 -5.48 1.06
CA SER A 130 -19.01 -6.06 2.12
C SER A 130 -19.55 -5.70 3.51
N VAL A 131 -19.95 -6.73 4.26
CA VAL A 131 -20.44 -6.56 5.64
C VAL A 131 -19.36 -5.97 6.54
N TYR A 132 -18.08 -6.28 6.27
CA TYR A 132 -16.96 -5.76 7.05
C TYR A 132 -16.77 -4.25 6.85
N LEU A 133 -16.84 -3.78 5.61
CA LEU A 133 -16.62 -2.37 5.28
C LEU A 133 -17.84 -1.52 5.62
N HIS A 134 -19.07 -2.05 5.46
CA HIS A 134 -20.29 -1.34 5.90
C HIS A 134 -20.44 -1.25 7.42
N ARG A 135 -19.89 -2.21 8.19
CA ARG A 135 -19.90 -2.16 9.66
C ARG A 135 -18.81 -1.29 10.25
N ASP A 136 -17.77 -0.98 9.48
CA ASP A 136 -16.68 -0.13 9.94
C ASP A 136 -16.92 1.33 9.54
N PRO A 137 -17.32 2.22 10.48
CA PRO A 137 -17.66 3.60 10.14
C PRO A 137 -16.47 4.42 9.63
N ARG A 138 -15.25 3.88 9.71
CA ARG A 138 -14.04 4.51 9.17
C ARG A 138 -13.88 4.30 7.66
N TRP A 139 -14.76 3.53 7.03
CA TRP A 139 -14.74 3.23 5.61
C TRP A 139 -16.07 3.60 4.96
N ILE A 140 -15.99 4.23 3.79
CA ILE A 140 -17.17 4.50 2.95
C ILE A 140 -16.92 4.02 1.53
N ARG A 141 -17.99 3.59 0.86
CA ARG A 141 -17.94 3.33 -0.58
C ARG A 141 -18.00 4.66 -1.32
N VAL A 142 -17.21 4.80 -2.38
CA VAL A 142 -17.20 5.99 -3.24
C VAL A 142 -17.31 5.58 -4.71
N ASP A 143 -17.96 6.42 -5.51
CA ASP A 143 -18.05 6.21 -6.97
C ASP A 143 -17.06 7.08 -7.74
N THR A 144 -16.49 8.11 -7.10
CA THR A 144 -15.39 8.93 -7.67
C THR A 144 -14.10 8.66 -6.90
N PRO A 145 -13.15 7.90 -7.48
CA PRO A 145 -11.92 7.52 -6.82
C PRO A 145 -10.99 8.72 -6.63
N ALA A 146 -10.29 8.73 -5.49
CA ALA A 146 -9.27 9.70 -5.12
C ALA A 146 -8.05 8.99 -4.53
N LEU A 147 -6.97 9.75 -4.31
CA LEU A 147 -5.75 9.22 -3.71
C LEU A 147 -6.03 8.51 -2.38
N GLY A 148 -5.46 7.31 -2.23
CA GLY A 148 -5.56 6.50 -1.03
C GLY A 148 -6.81 5.63 -0.94
N ASP A 149 -7.76 5.76 -1.88
CA ASP A 149 -8.87 4.83 -1.96
C ASP A 149 -8.36 3.43 -2.29
N VAL A 150 -8.98 2.42 -1.70
CA VAL A 150 -8.73 1.01 -2.02
C VAL A 150 -9.62 0.62 -3.19
N ALA A 151 -9.01 0.20 -4.29
CA ALA A 151 -9.67 -0.35 -5.46
C ALA A 151 -9.74 -1.88 -5.34
N GLY A 152 -10.92 -2.47 -5.47
CA GLY A 152 -11.13 -3.92 -5.43
C GLY A 152 -11.85 -4.43 -6.67
N CYS A 153 -11.34 -5.48 -7.31
CA CYS A 153 -11.97 -6.12 -8.47
C CYS A 153 -11.54 -7.58 -8.61
N LYS A 154 -12.51 -8.50 -8.79
CA LYS A 154 -12.30 -9.93 -9.08
C LYS A 154 -11.28 -10.64 -8.17
N GLY A 155 -11.27 -10.33 -6.88
CA GLY A 155 -10.36 -10.98 -5.92
C GLY A 155 -8.94 -10.43 -5.94
N HIS A 156 -8.73 -9.26 -6.52
CA HIS A 156 -7.52 -8.46 -6.37
C HIS A 156 -7.85 -7.08 -5.79
N CYS A 157 -6.87 -6.45 -5.16
CA CYS A 157 -7.03 -5.10 -4.61
C CYS A 157 -5.73 -4.29 -4.70
N ALA A 158 -5.89 -2.98 -4.82
CA ALA A 158 -4.82 -2.01 -5.00
C ALA A 158 -5.17 -0.68 -4.34
N ILE A 159 -4.21 0.24 -4.28
CA ILE A 159 -4.41 1.59 -3.75
C ILE A 159 -4.36 2.60 -4.88
N VAL A 160 -5.31 3.53 -4.96
CA VAL A 160 -5.30 4.62 -5.93
C VAL A 160 -4.17 5.59 -5.57
N THR A 161 -3.18 5.72 -6.46
CA THR A 161 -1.96 6.53 -6.24
C THR A 161 -1.75 7.62 -7.30
N GLY A 162 -2.71 7.79 -8.21
CA GLY A 162 -2.75 8.87 -9.19
C GLY A 162 -4.03 8.84 -10.03
N PRO A 163 -4.22 9.85 -10.92
CA PRO A 163 -5.35 9.88 -11.84
C PRO A 163 -5.36 8.63 -12.74
N GLY A 164 -6.37 7.78 -12.58
CA GLY A 164 -6.48 6.52 -13.33
C GLY A 164 -5.34 5.53 -13.05
N LYS A 165 -4.66 5.65 -11.91
CA LYS A 165 -3.52 4.80 -11.53
C LYS A 165 -3.68 4.19 -10.16
N THR A 166 -3.30 2.92 -10.04
CA THR A 166 -3.15 2.25 -8.76
C THR A 166 -1.74 1.73 -8.57
N THR A 167 -1.36 1.54 -7.31
CA THR A 167 -0.19 0.76 -6.92
C THR A 167 -0.70 -0.55 -6.33
N SER A 168 -0.26 -1.67 -6.90
CA SER A 168 -0.82 -3.00 -6.67
C SER A 168 0.27 -4.07 -6.62
N VAL A 169 -0.10 -5.25 -6.17
CA VAL A 169 0.82 -6.39 -6.07
C VAL A 169 0.76 -7.21 -7.35
N GLY A 170 1.80 -7.11 -8.17
CA GLY A 170 1.99 -7.99 -9.33
C GLY A 170 2.46 -9.39 -8.94
N SER A 171 2.73 -10.22 -9.95
CA SER A 171 3.22 -11.58 -9.76
C SER A 171 4.63 -11.63 -9.14
N ILE A 172 5.49 -10.67 -9.50
CA ILE A 172 6.91 -10.64 -9.12
C ILE A 172 7.23 -9.48 -8.18
N TRP A 173 6.62 -8.31 -8.37
CA TRP A 173 6.86 -7.12 -7.56
C TRP A 173 5.59 -6.28 -7.45
N VAL A 174 5.61 -5.32 -6.51
CA VAL A 174 4.64 -4.24 -6.45
C VAL A 174 4.87 -3.29 -7.62
N GLU A 175 3.82 -2.95 -8.34
CA GLU A 175 3.88 -2.12 -9.54
C GLU A 175 2.84 -1.02 -9.50
N LYS A 176 3.08 0.03 -10.30
CA LYS A 176 2.14 1.13 -10.50
C LYS A 176 1.68 1.15 -11.94
N ASP A 177 0.40 0.95 -12.15
CA ASP A 177 -0.21 0.86 -13.47
C ASP A 177 -1.64 1.40 -13.45
N ASP A 178 -2.40 1.14 -14.52
CA ASP A 178 -3.81 1.50 -14.67
C ASP A 178 -4.77 0.40 -14.18
N TRP A 179 -4.29 -0.59 -13.42
CA TRP A 179 -5.18 -1.61 -12.85
C TRP A 179 -6.27 -0.97 -12.01
N GLY A 180 -7.50 -1.48 -12.12
CA GLY A 180 -8.69 -0.93 -11.48
C GLY A 180 -9.41 0.13 -12.32
N PHE A 181 -8.78 0.63 -13.38
CA PHE A 181 -9.32 1.65 -14.28
C PHE A 181 -9.45 1.17 -15.74
N ARG A 182 -9.08 -0.09 -16.03
CA ARG A 182 -9.13 -0.63 -17.40
C ARG A 182 -10.58 -0.92 -17.82
N PRO A 183 -10.92 -0.78 -19.11
CA PRO A 183 -12.23 -1.17 -19.62
C PRO A 183 -12.59 -2.62 -19.23
N GLY A 184 -13.84 -2.84 -18.79
CA GLY A 184 -14.33 -4.15 -18.36
C GLY A 184 -13.99 -4.55 -16.91
N GLN A 185 -13.31 -3.68 -16.16
CA GLN A 185 -13.15 -3.84 -14.71
C GLN A 185 -14.30 -3.18 -13.95
N ASN A 186 -15.12 -3.98 -13.28
CA ASN A 186 -16.17 -3.49 -12.38
C ASN A 186 -15.58 -3.22 -10.99
N THR A 187 -14.71 -2.22 -10.92
CA THR A 187 -13.95 -1.91 -9.70
C THR A 187 -14.82 -1.23 -8.66
N VAL A 188 -14.69 -1.68 -7.40
CA VAL A 188 -15.29 -1.04 -6.22
C VAL A 188 -14.23 -0.21 -5.52
N PHE A 189 -14.57 1.00 -5.11
CA PHE A 189 -13.66 1.89 -4.40
C PHE A 189 -14.14 2.14 -2.96
N TRP A 190 -13.19 2.01 -2.02
CA TRP A 190 -13.41 2.23 -0.60
C TRP A 190 -12.48 3.30 -0.09
N ARG A 191 -13.04 4.33 0.54
CA ARG A 191 -12.29 5.45 1.11
C ARG A 191 -12.16 5.30 2.62
N TYR A 192 -10.94 5.37 3.12
CA TYR A 192 -10.69 5.52 4.55
C TYR A 192 -10.97 6.97 4.97
N ILE A 193 -11.99 7.17 5.80
CA ILE A 193 -12.35 8.49 6.32
C ILE A 193 -11.66 8.79 7.66
N GLY A 194 -11.08 7.78 8.31
CA GLY A 194 -10.37 7.88 9.59
C GLY A 194 -11.26 7.79 10.83
N PRO A 195 -10.65 7.74 12.02
CA PRO A 195 -11.38 7.78 13.29
C PRO A 195 -12.04 9.15 13.51
#